data_AF-A0A7X6TWA9-F1
#
_entry.id   AF-A0A7X6TWA9-F1
#
_cell.length_a   1.000
_cell.length_b   1.000
_cell.length_c   1.000
_cell.angle_alpha   90.00
_cell.angle_beta   90.00
_cell.angle_gamma   90.00
#
_symmetry.space_group_name_H-M   'P 1'
#
loop_
_entity.id
_entity.type
_entity.pdbx_description
1 polymer ?
#
loop_
_entity_poly.entity_id
_entity_poly.type
_entity_poly.pdbx_seq_one_letter_code
_entity_poly.pdbx_strand_id
1 'polypeptide(L)'
;MTKIVLTGGGTAGHVIGNLAILPGLQKRGYELAYIGSHQGIERDLIQKEGIPYHPIASGKLRRYRSLRNVTDVFRVMKGLFDALRVLRKEKPDLIFSKGGYVTVPVAIAAALLRIPFIGHESDITPGLANKLAARYATKMLVTFPETKTAFGDKGIVVGSPVRQEL
;
A
#
# COMPACT_ATOMS: atom_id res chain seq x y z
N MET A 1 -11.71 6.37 17.91
CA MET A 1 -11.29 5.00 17.52
C MET A 1 -10.23 5.18 16.45
N THR A 2 -9.11 4.47 16.52
CA THR A 2 -8.03 4.65 15.55
C THR A 2 -8.44 4.06 14.19
N LYS A 3 -8.29 4.83 13.12
CA LYS A 3 -8.59 4.42 11.75
C LYS A 3 -7.32 4.13 10.97
N ILE A 4 -7.29 2.97 10.30
CA ILE A 4 -6.18 2.53 9.47
C ILE A 4 -6.68 2.34 8.04
N VAL A 5 -6.04 3.01 7.09
CA VAL A 5 -6.24 2.74 5.67
C VAL A 5 -5.18 1.75 5.20
N LEU A 6 -5.64 0.59 4.72
CA LEU A 6 -4.79 -0.41 4.08
C LEU A 6 -4.69 -0.08 2.59
N THR A 7 -3.53 -0.34 1.99
CA THR A 7 -3.36 -0.25 0.54
C THR A 7 -2.38 -1.26 0.01
N GLY A 8 -2.54 -1.59 -1.26
CA GLY A 8 -1.70 -2.51 -1.99
C GLY A 8 -2.50 -3.16 -3.10
N GLY A 9 -1.84 -3.47 -4.21
CA GLY A 9 -2.60 -3.96 -5.36
C GLY A 9 -1.81 -4.18 -6.63
N GLY A 10 -2.47 -4.81 -7.59
CA GLY A 10 -1.92 -5.17 -8.89
C GLY A 10 -1.47 -6.62 -9.01
N THR A 11 -1.17 -7.31 -7.91
CA THR A 11 -0.95 -8.78 -7.87
C THR A 11 -1.52 -9.34 -6.56
N ALA A 12 -1.85 -10.63 -6.54
CA ALA A 12 -2.38 -11.29 -5.34
C ALA A 12 -1.42 -11.18 -4.13
N GLY A 13 -0.11 -11.31 -4.33
CA GLY A 13 0.88 -11.24 -3.26
C GLY A 13 0.91 -9.90 -2.50
N HIS A 14 0.58 -8.79 -3.15
CA HIS A 14 0.45 -7.49 -2.50
C HIS A 14 -0.85 -7.34 -1.69
N VAL A 15 -1.82 -8.22 -1.88
CA VAL A 15 -3.13 -8.19 -1.20
C VAL A 15 -3.17 -9.19 -0.06
N ILE A 16 -2.60 -10.38 -0.26
CA ILE A 16 -2.61 -11.48 0.71
C ILE A 16 -2.00 -11.04 2.05
N GLY A 17 -0.92 -10.25 2.03
CA GLY A 17 -0.35 -9.74 3.27
C GLY A 17 -1.28 -8.81 4.05
N ASN A 18 -2.11 -8.02 3.37
CA ASN A 18 -3.14 -7.20 4.02
C ASN A 18 -4.27 -8.09 4.58
N LEU A 19 -4.71 -9.10 3.83
CA LEU A 19 -5.71 -10.07 4.29
C LEU A 19 -5.23 -10.86 5.53
N ALA A 20 -3.93 -11.14 5.64
CA ALA A 20 -3.38 -11.87 6.78
C ALA A 20 -3.42 -11.07 8.08
N ILE A 21 -3.25 -9.75 8.03
CA ILE A 21 -3.28 -8.89 9.23
C ILE A 21 -4.68 -8.38 9.58
N LEU A 22 -5.61 -8.39 8.61
CA LEU A 22 -6.92 -7.77 8.73
C LEU A 22 -7.76 -8.30 9.91
N PRO A 23 -7.89 -9.63 10.15
CA PRO A 23 -8.63 -10.16 11.30
C PRO A 23 -8.04 -9.71 12.64
N GLY A 24 -6.71 -9.66 12.74
CA GLY A 24 -6.02 -9.20 13.95
C GLY A 24 -6.26 -7.71 14.22
N LEU A 25 -6.34 -6.89 13.18
CA LEU A 25 -6.67 -5.47 13.29
C LEU A 25 -8.15 -5.26 13.68
N GLN A 26 -9.07 -6.01 13.09
CA GLN A 26 -10.50 -5.96 13.45
C GLN A 26 -10.73 -6.36 14.91
N LYS A 27 -10.10 -7.46 15.36
CA LYS A 27 -10.17 -7.92 16.77
C LYS A 27 -9.68 -6.89 17.77
N ARG A 28 -8.72 -6.04 17.37
CA ARG A 28 -8.21 -4.92 18.19
C ARG A 28 -9.10 -3.68 18.15
N GLY A 29 -10.20 -3.69 17.39
CA GLY A 29 -11.12 -2.57 17.30
C GLY A 29 -10.57 -1.40 16.48
N TYR A 30 -9.79 -1.65 15.43
CA TYR A 30 -9.44 -0.62 14.47
C TYR A 30 -10.55 -0.43 13.44
N GLU A 31 -10.83 0.82 13.07
CA GLU A 31 -11.67 1.11 11.91
C GLU A 31 -10.82 0.97 10.65
N LEU A 32 -11.25 0.14 9.69
CA LEU A 32 -10.46 -0.22 8.52
C LEU A 32 -11.14 0.28 7.25
N ALA A 33 -10.34 0.79 6.32
CA ALA A 33 -10.73 1.04 4.94
C ALA A 33 -9.59 0.64 4.00
N TYR A 34 -9.90 0.42 2.73
CA TYR A 34 -8.91 -0.03 1.74
C TYR A 34 -8.86 0.89 0.53
N ILE A 35 -7.66 1.30 0.13
CA ILE A 35 -7.43 1.96 -1.16
C ILE A 35 -6.77 0.98 -2.12
N GLY A 36 -7.46 0.70 -3.23
CA GLY A 36 -7.01 -0.23 -4.27
C GLY A 36 -7.31 0.31 -5.67
N SER A 37 -6.98 -0.46 -6.71
CA SER A 37 -7.29 -0.06 -8.09
C SER A 37 -8.74 -0.40 -8.49
N HIS A 38 -9.26 0.25 -9.54
CA HIS A 38 -10.62 -0.02 -10.03
C HIS A 38 -10.85 -1.47 -10.50
N GLN A 39 -9.81 -2.10 -11.08
CA GLN A 39 -9.89 -3.37 -11.80
C GLN A 39 -8.95 -4.45 -11.23
N GLY A 40 -8.28 -4.17 -10.11
CA GLY A 40 -7.34 -5.11 -9.53
C GLY A 40 -8.05 -6.20 -8.74
N ILE A 41 -7.40 -7.36 -8.67
CA ILE A 41 -7.86 -8.52 -7.89
C ILE A 41 -8.09 -8.16 -6.41
N GLU A 42 -7.41 -7.13 -5.90
CA GLU A 42 -7.62 -6.61 -4.56
C GLU A 42 -9.07 -6.22 -4.28
N ARG A 43 -9.83 -5.78 -5.28
CA ARG A 43 -11.21 -5.35 -5.10
C ARG A 43 -12.07 -6.51 -4.63
N ASP A 44 -12.08 -7.59 -5.38
CA ASP A 44 -12.92 -8.75 -5.09
C ASP A 44 -12.47 -9.46 -3.80
N LEU A 45 -11.17 -9.47 -3.53
CA LEU A 45 -10.62 -10.06 -2.32
C LEU A 45 -10.99 -9.26 -1.07
N ILE A 46 -10.84 -7.93 -1.11
CA ILE A 46 -11.07 -7.08 0.06
C ILE A 46 -12.56 -6.83 0.31
N GLN A 47 -13.38 -6.70 -0.73
CA GLN A 47 -14.83 -6.49 -0.54
C GLN A 47 -15.51 -7.64 0.22
N LYS A 48 -14.97 -8.86 0.12
CA LYS A 48 -15.46 -10.02 0.89
C LYS A 48 -15.22 -9.90 2.40
N GLU A 49 -14.25 -9.09 2.81
CA GLU A 49 -13.91 -8.87 4.23
C GLU A 49 -14.80 -7.78 4.89
N GLY A 50 -15.75 -7.21 4.14
CA GLY A 50 -16.73 -6.26 4.68
C GLY A 50 -16.19 -4.87 5.02
N ILE A 51 -14.98 -4.52 4.55
CA ILE A 51 -14.40 -3.18 4.78
C ILE A 51 -14.65 -2.23 3.59
N PRO A 52 -14.84 -0.92 3.82
CA PRO A 52 -14.94 0.08 2.76
C PRO A 52 -13.79 -0.01 1.76
N TYR A 53 -14.13 -0.13 0.48
CA TYR A 53 -13.16 -0.18 -0.62
C TYR A 53 -13.24 1.08 -1.48
N HIS A 54 -12.13 1.79 -1.60
CA HIS A 54 -12.00 3.03 -2.36
C HIS A 54 -11.12 2.79 -3.59
N PRO A 55 -11.73 2.67 -4.78
CA PRO A 55 -10.96 2.48 -5.99
C PRO A 55 -10.33 3.81 -6.44
N ILE A 56 -9.06 3.75 -6.84
CA ILE A 56 -8.34 4.88 -7.44
C ILE A 56 -7.72 4.51 -8.78
N ALA A 57 -7.42 5.50 -9.61
CA ALA A 57 -6.55 5.29 -10.76
C ALA A 57 -5.14 4.86 -10.30
N SER A 58 -4.52 3.94 -11.03
CA SER A 58 -3.14 3.52 -10.80
C SER A 58 -2.43 3.26 -12.13
N GLY A 59 -1.12 3.57 -12.17
CA GLY A 59 -0.26 3.35 -13.33
C GLY A 59 0.77 2.25 -13.05
N LYS A 60 0.98 1.34 -14.00
CA LYS A 60 1.99 0.27 -13.87
C LYS A 60 3.35 0.77 -14.36
N LEU A 61 4.00 1.62 -13.57
CA LEU A 61 5.34 2.12 -13.87
C LEU A 61 6.31 0.95 -14.02
N ARG A 62 6.74 0.68 -15.26
CA ARG A 62 7.68 -0.39 -15.59
C ARG A 62 9.11 0.12 -15.47
N ARG A 63 10.03 -0.76 -15.07
CA ARG A 63 11.47 -0.43 -14.96
C ARG A 63 12.11 -0.15 -16.32
N TYR A 64 11.61 -0.77 -17.39
CA TYR A 64 12.09 -0.56 -18.76
C TYR A 64 11.40 0.62 -19.44
N ARG A 65 12.09 1.28 -20.38
CA ARG A 65 11.51 2.33 -21.22
C ARG A 65 10.36 1.74 -22.05
N SER A 66 9.14 2.21 -21.77
CA SER A 66 7.94 1.83 -22.49
C SER A 66 7.13 3.08 -22.77
N LEU A 67 6.57 3.22 -23.97
CA LEU A 67 5.62 4.30 -24.28
C LEU A 67 4.43 4.30 -23.30
N ARG A 68 4.09 3.13 -22.73
CA ARG A 68 3.07 3.00 -21.68
C ARG A 68 3.44 3.71 -20.38
N ASN A 69 4.73 3.91 -20.10
CA ASN A 69 5.14 4.66 -18.91
C ASN A 69 4.72 6.12 -18.99
N VAL A 70 4.69 6.74 -20.18
CA VAL A 70 4.22 8.12 -20.37
C VAL A 70 2.74 8.22 -19.98
N THR A 71 1.91 7.32 -20.50
CA THR A 71 0.49 7.27 -20.12
C THR A 71 0.28 6.91 -18.65
N ASP A 72 1.15 6.06 -18.09
CA ASP A 72 1.05 5.66 -16.69
C ASP A 72 1.42 6.79 -15.73
N VAL A 73 2.25 7.78 -16.12
CA VAL A 73 2.47 8.99 -15.30
C VAL A 73 1.17 9.75 -15.10
N PHE A 74 0.40 10.00 -16.18
CA PHE A 74 -0.89 10.68 -16.07
C PHE A 74 -1.89 9.90 -15.19
N ARG A 75 -1.85 8.56 -15.25
CA ARG A 75 -2.67 7.71 -14.37
C ARG A 75 -2.24 7.79 -12.91
N VAL A 76 -0.94 7.87 -12.63
CA VAL A 76 -0.44 8.09 -11.26
C VAL A 76 -0.87 9.46 -10.75
N MET A 77 -0.82 10.51 -11.57
CA MET A 77 -1.29 11.84 -11.20
C MET A 77 -2.79 11.85 -10.89
N LYS A 78 -3.62 11.22 -11.74
CA LYS A 78 -5.04 11.04 -11.44
C LYS A 78 -5.24 10.26 -10.12
N GLY A 79 -4.50 9.16 -9.95
CA GLY A 79 -4.53 8.35 -8.74
C GLY A 79 -4.16 9.11 -7.48
N LEU A 80 -3.24 10.07 -7.58
CA LEU A 80 -2.89 10.97 -6.48
C LEU A 80 -4.07 11.85 -6.07
N PHE A 81 -4.79 12.45 -7.03
CA PHE A 81 -5.98 13.25 -6.73
C PHE A 81 -7.11 12.39 -6.14
N ASP A 82 -7.32 11.19 -6.69
CA ASP A 82 -8.29 10.23 -6.16
C ASP A 82 -7.94 9.85 -4.70
N ALA A 83 -6.67 9.52 -4.44
CA ALA A 83 -6.17 9.19 -3.10
C ALA A 83 -6.30 10.37 -2.13
N LEU A 84 -5.97 11.59 -2.54
CA LEU A 84 -6.15 12.80 -1.72
C LEU A 84 -7.62 13.00 -1.33
N ARG A 85 -8.55 12.80 -2.28
CA ARG A 85 -9.99 12.91 -2.01
C ARG A 85 -10.44 11.87 -0.99
N VAL A 86 -10.02 10.62 -1.16
CA VAL A 86 -10.35 9.52 -0.24
C VAL A 86 -9.77 9.79 1.14
N LEU A 87 -8.47 10.08 1.25
CA LEU A 87 -7.80 10.28 2.53
C LEU A 87 -8.32 11.49 3.30
N ARG A 88 -8.74 12.57 2.62
CA ARG A 88 -9.41 13.71 3.28
C ARG A 88 -10.79 13.37 3.83
N LYS A 89 -11.50 12.45 3.17
CA LYS A 89 -12.82 11.98 3.61
C LYS A 89 -12.66 11.00 4.78
N GLU A 90 -11.79 10.01 4.62
CA GLU A 90 -11.58 8.95 5.61
C GLU A 90 -10.86 9.46 6.86
N LYS A 91 -9.93 10.41 6.71
CA LYS A 91 -9.10 10.97 7.80
C LYS A 91 -8.42 9.88 8.66
N PRO A 92 -7.66 8.95 8.05
CA PRO A 92 -7.01 7.89 8.81
C PRO A 92 -5.87 8.43 9.67
N ASP A 93 -5.62 7.76 10.80
CA ASP A 93 -4.47 8.02 11.67
C ASP A 93 -3.18 7.39 11.11
N LEU A 94 -3.32 6.34 10.31
CA LEU A 94 -2.22 5.58 9.74
C LEU A 94 -2.60 4.98 8.39
N ILE A 95 -1.63 4.95 7.47
CA ILE A 95 -1.73 4.16 6.24
C ILE A 95 -0.72 3.02 6.31
N PHE A 96 -1.18 1.79 6.07
CA PHE A 96 -0.32 0.62 5.90
C PHE A 96 -0.35 0.15 4.46
N SER A 97 0.82 -0.06 3.86
CA SER A 97 0.94 -0.56 2.50
C SER A 97 1.74 -1.84 2.41
N LYS A 98 1.18 -2.83 1.71
CA LYS A 98 1.88 -4.07 1.37
C LYS A 98 2.62 -4.01 0.01
N GLY A 99 2.62 -2.84 -0.63
CA GLY A 99 3.27 -2.57 -1.91
C GLY A 99 2.33 -2.71 -3.13
N GLY A 100 2.93 -2.63 -4.32
CA GLY A 100 2.19 -2.65 -5.59
C GLY A 100 1.94 -1.26 -6.16
N TYR A 101 1.36 -1.20 -7.37
CA TYR A 101 1.34 0.04 -8.16
C TYR A 101 0.44 1.14 -7.57
N VAL A 102 -0.55 0.75 -6.76
CA VAL A 102 -1.46 1.67 -6.04
C VAL A 102 -0.71 2.44 -4.94
N THR A 103 0.37 1.87 -4.40
CA THR A 103 1.11 2.43 -3.27
C THR A 103 1.70 3.80 -3.56
N VAL A 104 2.20 4.04 -4.78
CA VAL A 104 2.91 5.29 -5.11
C VAL A 104 2.03 6.53 -4.96
N PRO A 105 0.85 6.65 -5.62
CA PRO A 105 -0.01 7.81 -5.43
C PRO A 105 -0.51 7.96 -3.99
N VAL A 106 -0.78 6.84 -3.29
CA VAL A 106 -1.23 6.87 -1.89
C VAL A 106 -0.13 7.39 -0.95
N ALA A 107 1.12 6.96 -1.13
CA ALA A 107 2.24 7.42 -0.32
C ALA A 107 2.52 8.92 -0.53
N ILE A 108 2.39 9.42 -1.76
CA ILE A 108 2.51 10.86 -2.05
C ILE A 108 1.36 11.62 -1.37
N ALA A 109 0.12 11.13 -1.49
CA ALA A 109 -1.05 11.74 -0.85
C ALA A 109 -0.91 11.78 0.68
N ALA A 110 -0.41 10.69 1.29
CA ALA A 110 -0.14 10.59 2.71
C ALA A 110 0.84 11.68 3.18
N ALA A 111 1.95 11.87 2.46
CA ALA A 111 2.93 12.90 2.76
C ALA A 111 2.34 14.31 2.68
N LEU A 112 1.56 14.61 1.64
CA LEU A 112 0.89 15.91 1.47
C LEU A 112 -0.11 16.21 2.59
N LEU A 113 -0.77 15.17 3.12
CA LEU A 113 -1.73 15.29 4.22
C LEU A 113 -1.10 15.08 5.60
N ARG A 114 0.22 14.85 5.67
CA ARG A 114 0.97 14.54 6.90
C ARG A 114 0.41 13.34 7.67
N ILE A 115 -0.09 12.35 6.94
CA ILE A 115 -0.57 11.08 7.52
C ILE A 115 0.62 10.11 7.58
N PRO A 116 0.92 9.50 8.75
CA PRO A 116 1.94 8.46 8.85
C PRO A 116 1.72 7.34 7.84
N PHE A 117 2.78 6.96 7.12
CA PHE A 117 2.76 5.90 6.13
C PHE A 117 3.77 4.83 6.50
N ILE A 118 3.31 3.58 6.63
CA ILE A 118 4.15 2.40 6.85
C ILE A 118 4.05 1.50 5.63
N GLY A 119 5.17 1.23 4.98
CA GLY A 119 5.25 0.26 3.89
C GLY A 119 5.78 -1.08 4.36
N HIS A 120 5.54 -2.13 3.58
CA HIS A 120 6.11 -3.46 3.78
C HIS A 120 6.68 -4.02 2.47
N GLU A 121 7.92 -4.51 2.53
CA GLU A 121 8.58 -5.22 1.43
C GLU A 121 8.73 -6.71 1.75
N SER A 122 8.13 -7.55 0.92
CA SER A 122 8.20 -9.01 1.10
C SER A 122 9.38 -9.64 0.38
N ASP A 123 9.86 -9.01 -0.68
CA ASP A 123 10.88 -9.59 -1.53
C ASP A 123 12.28 -9.20 -1.05
N ILE A 124 13.27 -10.05 -1.33
CA ILE A 124 14.69 -9.73 -1.10
C ILE A 124 15.09 -8.47 -1.90
N THR A 125 14.60 -8.37 -3.14
CA THR A 125 14.85 -7.20 -4.00
C THR A 125 13.64 -6.28 -3.99
N PRO A 126 13.74 -5.05 -3.44
CA PRO A 126 12.58 -4.19 -3.34
C PRO A 126 11.97 -3.82 -4.70
N GLY A 127 10.64 -3.86 -4.75
CA GLY A 127 9.88 -3.44 -5.92
C GLY A 127 10.03 -1.94 -6.19
N LEU A 128 9.88 -1.53 -7.46
CA LEU A 128 9.98 -0.11 -7.84
C LEU A 128 8.98 0.76 -7.08
N ALA A 129 7.75 0.29 -6.89
CA ALA A 129 6.72 1.02 -6.15
C ALA A 129 7.14 1.28 -4.69
N ASN A 130 7.67 0.27 -4.00
CA ASN A 130 8.15 0.40 -2.62
C ASN A 130 9.38 1.31 -2.54
N LYS A 131 10.33 1.20 -3.48
CA LYS A 131 11.47 2.13 -3.56
C LYS A 131 11.03 3.58 -3.73
N LEU A 132 10.04 3.83 -4.59
CA LEU A 132 9.50 5.17 -4.79
C LEU A 132 8.74 5.66 -3.56
N ALA A 133 7.91 4.83 -2.93
CA ALA A 133 7.12 5.17 -1.76
C ALA A 133 7.94 5.36 -0.48
N ALA A 134 9.08 4.65 -0.34
CA ALA A 134 9.93 4.70 0.85
C ALA A 134 10.44 6.10 1.21
N ARG A 135 10.55 7.00 0.23
CA ARG A 135 10.91 8.41 0.48
C ARG A 135 9.88 9.12 1.38
N TYR A 136 8.60 8.75 1.25
CA TYR A 136 7.47 9.29 2.00
C TYR A 136 7.12 8.47 3.24
N ALA A 137 7.70 7.27 3.38
CA ALA A 137 7.40 6.39 4.50
C ALA A 137 8.02 6.87 5.80
N THR A 138 7.24 6.72 6.88
CA THR A 138 7.70 6.82 8.26
C THR A 138 8.60 5.64 8.59
N LYS A 139 8.15 4.41 8.25
CA LYS A 139 8.91 3.16 8.37
C LYS A 139 8.63 2.22 7.21
N MET A 140 9.62 1.41 6.88
CA MET A 140 9.53 0.33 5.90
C MET A 140 9.79 -0.98 6.63
N LEU A 141 8.73 -1.77 6.80
CA LEU A 141 8.82 -3.12 7.31
C LEU A 141 9.40 -4.03 6.22
N VAL A 142 10.26 -4.98 6.60
CA VAL A 142 10.86 -5.92 5.65
C VAL A 142 10.82 -7.35 6.18
N THR A 143 10.65 -8.30 5.25
CA THR A 143 10.76 -9.72 5.59
C THR A 143 12.20 -10.12 5.92
N PHE A 144 13.15 -9.73 5.06
CA PHE A 144 14.51 -10.22 5.12
C PHE A 144 15.49 -9.14 5.64
N PRO A 145 16.46 -9.49 6.50
CA PRO A 145 17.52 -8.56 6.93
C PRO A 145 18.27 -7.90 5.77
N GLU A 146 18.50 -8.64 4.68
CA GLU A 146 19.17 -8.19 3.47
C GLU A 146 18.41 -7.02 2.82
N THR A 147 17.08 -7.09 2.79
CA THR A 147 16.20 -6.06 2.24
C THR A 147 16.28 -4.75 3.04
N LYS A 148 16.58 -4.81 4.35
CA LYS A 148 16.67 -3.62 5.22
C LYS A 148 17.65 -2.59 4.68
N THR A 149 18.77 -3.06 4.12
CA THR A 149 19.83 -2.21 3.57
C THR A 149 19.32 -1.22 2.52
N ALA A 150 18.29 -1.60 1.75
CA ALA A 150 17.69 -0.75 0.73
C ALA A 150 16.83 0.40 1.29
N PHE A 151 16.50 0.37 2.59
CA PHE A 151 15.65 1.38 3.25
C PHE A 151 16.37 2.12 4.40
N GLY A 152 17.62 1.79 4.70
CA GLY A 152 18.42 2.44 5.76
C GLY A 152 17.72 2.44 7.11
N ASP A 153 17.74 3.58 7.80
CA ASP A 153 17.16 3.75 9.15
C ASP A 153 15.62 3.66 9.19
N LYS A 154 14.97 3.71 8.02
CA LYS A 154 13.52 3.47 7.91
C LYS A 154 13.19 1.98 7.97
N GLY A 155 14.16 1.11 7.65
CA GLY A 155 13.99 -0.34 7.57
C GLY A 155 13.85 -1.01 8.94
N ILE A 156 12.81 -1.82 9.14
CA ILE A 156 12.61 -2.65 10.33
C ILE A 156 12.30 -4.09 9.87
N VAL A 157 13.10 -5.05 10.33
CA VAL A 157 12.88 -6.48 10.02
C VAL A 157 11.76 -7.00 10.89
N VAL A 158 10.70 -7.53 10.27
CA VAL A 158 9.52 -8.08 10.99
C VAL A 158 9.04 -9.43 10.43
N GLY A 159 9.65 -9.94 9.36
CA GLY A 159 9.17 -11.12 8.66
C GLY A 159 7.98 -10.82 7.75
N SER A 160 7.37 -11.87 7.17
CA SER A 160 6.17 -11.72 6.34
C SER A 160 4.92 -11.98 7.18
N PRO A 161 3.84 -11.22 6.99
CA PRO A 161 2.55 -11.58 7.58
C PRO A 161 2.04 -12.90 6.97
N VAL A 162 1.63 -13.82 7.83
CA VAL A 162 1.07 -15.13 7.47
C VAL A 162 -0.32 -15.24 8.12
N ARG A 163 -1.27 -15.86 7.41
CA ARG A 163 -2.61 -16.10 7.98
C ARG A 163 -2.49 -17.16 9.09
N GLN A 164 -3.30 -17.07 10.13
CA GLN A 164 -3.19 -17.98 11.28
C GLN A 164 -3.56 -19.43 10.95
N GLU A 165 -4.35 -19.63 9.90
CA GLU A 165 -4.78 -20.94 9.42
C GLU A 165 -3.75 -21.68 8.54
N LEU A 166 -2.58 -21.09 8.27
CA LEU A 166 -1.46 -21.68 7.52
C LEU A 166 -0.33 -22.10 8.46
#